data_AF-A0A1H4QM88-F1
#
_entry.id   AF-A0A1H4QM88-F1
#
_cell.length_a   1.000
_cell.length_b   1.000
_cell.length_c   1.000
_cell.angle_alpha   90.00
_cell.angle_beta   90.00
_cell.angle_gamma   90.00
#
_symmetry.space_group_name_H-M   'P 1'
#
loop_
_entity.id
_entity.type
_entity.pdbx_description
1 polymer ?
#
loop_
_entity_poly.entity_id
_entity_poly.type
_entity_poly.pdbx_seq_one_letter_code
_entity_poly.pdbx_strand_id
1 'polypeptide(L)'
;MVGRERVKKRRSPFGMPRSIALLATPEGWRHSVLTEEGGMLCGRLADVPADTDPAEARAAVASMVMGLVHDFHEADVDVSWDPPREPGSWTAQVTVAAIPPIA
;
A
#
# COMPACT_ATOMS: atom_id res chain seq x y z
N MET A 1 -4.36 -0.98 39.89
CA MET A 1 -4.68 0.37 39.40
C MET A 1 -3.56 0.79 38.44
N VAL A 2 -3.90 0.96 37.16
CA VAL A 2 -3.21 1.74 36.12
C VAL A 2 -1.67 1.72 36.10
N GLY A 3 -1.14 0.95 35.14
CA GLY A 3 0.07 1.30 34.41
C GLY A 3 -0.29 1.45 32.93
N ARG A 4 -1.03 2.51 32.59
CA ARG A 4 -1.32 2.86 31.20
C ARG A 4 -0.01 3.29 30.56
N GLU A 5 0.60 2.36 29.82
CA GLU A 5 1.75 2.63 29.00
C GLU A 5 1.37 3.76 28.04
N ARG A 6 2.02 4.91 28.20
CA ARG A 6 1.91 5.98 27.20
C ARG A 6 2.57 5.43 25.95
N VAL A 7 1.77 4.87 25.04
CA VAL A 7 2.15 4.72 23.64
C VAL A 7 2.47 6.13 23.17
N LYS A 8 3.75 6.50 23.27
CA LYS A 8 4.31 7.59 22.46
C LYS A 8 3.85 7.24 21.06
N LYS A 9 3.03 8.10 20.44
CA LYS A 9 2.73 8.03 19.01
C LYS A 9 4.08 7.97 18.31
N ARG A 10 4.57 6.75 18.05
CA ARG A 10 5.76 6.50 17.25
C ARG A 10 5.39 7.17 15.94
N ARG A 11 6.16 8.18 15.51
CA ARG A 11 6.05 8.62 14.12
C ARG A 11 6.08 7.35 13.29
N SER A 12 4.99 7.05 12.61
CA SER A 12 4.86 5.81 11.86
C SER A 12 6.11 5.73 10.96
N PRO A 13 6.83 4.60 10.95
CA PRO A 13 8.01 4.46 10.10
C PRO A 13 7.68 4.63 8.61
N PHE A 14 6.38 4.62 8.28
CA PHE A 14 5.81 4.84 6.96
C PHE A 14 4.92 6.08 6.98
N GLY A 15 5.22 7.05 6.11
CA GLY A 15 4.32 8.18 5.83
C GLY A 15 3.04 7.72 5.12
N MET A 16 2.10 8.64 4.88
CA MET A 16 0.88 8.33 4.17
C MET A 16 1.21 7.87 2.74
N PRO A 17 0.80 6.67 2.30
CA PRO A 17 1.06 6.22 0.94
C PRO A 17 0.22 7.03 -0.06
N ARG A 18 0.87 7.43 -1.14
CA ARG A 18 0.30 8.26 -2.21
C ARG A 18 0.20 7.49 -3.52
N SER A 19 1.20 6.67 -3.83
CA SER A 19 1.23 5.92 -5.09
C SER A 19 1.92 4.58 -4.91
N ILE A 20 1.51 3.60 -5.71
CA ILE A 20 2.07 2.26 -5.75
C ILE A 20 2.58 2.03 -7.17
N ALA A 21 3.76 1.46 -7.31
CA ALA A 21 4.24 0.89 -8.55
C ALA A 21 4.40 -0.62 -8.34
N LEU A 22 3.87 -1.41 -9.25
CA LEU A 22 3.95 -2.86 -9.26
C LEU A 22 4.64 -3.28 -10.56
N LEU A 23 5.68 -4.10 -10.44
CA LEU A 23 6.43 -4.64 -11.56
C LEU A 23 6.42 -6.17 -11.53
N ALA A 24 6.01 -6.76 -12.65
CA ALA A 24 6.21 -8.18 -12.89
C ALA A 24 7.68 -8.42 -13.27
N THR A 25 8.34 -9.29 -12.54
CA THR A 25 9.69 -9.77 -12.86
C THR A 25 9.67 -11.29 -12.98
N PRO A 26 10.59 -11.91 -13.74
CA PRO A 26 10.65 -13.37 -13.84
C PRO A 26 10.88 -14.06 -12.48
N GLU A 27 11.41 -13.33 -11.50
CA GLU A 27 11.63 -13.82 -10.13
C GLU A 27 10.40 -13.62 -9.20
N GLY A 28 9.34 -12.96 -9.68
CA GLY A 28 8.16 -12.60 -8.88
C GLY A 28 7.76 -11.14 -9.01
N TRP A 29 6.92 -10.68 -8.10
CA TRP A 29 6.33 -9.34 -8.14
C TRP A 29 7.09 -8.37 -7.25
N ARG A 30 7.57 -7.26 -7.81
CA ARG A 30 8.20 -6.16 -7.06
C ARG A 30 7.21 -5.02 -6.89
N HIS A 31 7.17 -4.44 -5.70
CA HIS A 31 6.36 -3.26 -5.43
C HIS A 31 7.22 -2.11 -4.90
N SER A 32 6.83 -0.90 -5.24
CA SER A 32 7.38 0.34 -4.70
C SER A 32 6.22 1.23 -4.27
N VAL A 33 6.12 1.54 -2.99
CA VAL A 33 5.09 2.43 -2.44
C VAL A 33 5.73 3.77 -2.15
N LEU A 34 5.27 4.83 -2.81
CA LEU A 34 5.68 6.20 -2.54
C LEU A 34 4.74 6.81 -1.51
N THR A 35 5.33 7.48 -0.53
CA THR A 35 4.61 8.23 0.51
C THR A 35 4.63 9.73 0.22
N GLU A 36 3.69 10.48 0.78
CA GLU A 36 3.61 11.94 0.61
C GLU A 36 4.86 12.68 1.08
N GLU A 37 5.52 12.16 2.11
CA GLU A 37 6.78 12.69 2.68
C GLU A 37 7.99 12.43 1.77
N GLY A 38 7.80 11.80 0.61
CA GLY A 38 8.88 11.40 -0.31
C GLY A 38 9.61 10.11 0.09
N GLY A 39 9.16 9.44 1.15
CA GLY A 39 9.65 8.12 1.52
C GLY A 39 9.19 7.04 0.52
N MET A 40 10.03 6.06 0.25
CA MET A 40 9.74 4.96 -0.66
C MET A 40 9.94 3.61 0.04
N LEU A 41 8.92 2.74 -0.03
CA LEU A 41 8.99 1.38 0.46
C LEU A 41 9.06 0.42 -0.72
N CYS A 42 10.23 -0.19 -0.91
CA CYS A 42 10.44 -1.20 -1.94
C CYS A 42 10.39 -2.60 -1.32
N GLY A 43 9.77 -3.54 -2.02
CA GLY A 43 9.69 -4.93 -1.58
C GLY A 43 9.32 -5.88 -2.71
N ARG A 44 9.26 -7.17 -2.35
CA ARG A 44 8.74 -8.24 -3.19
C ARG A 44 7.50 -8.81 -2.53
N LEU A 45 6.46 -9.11 -3.30
CA LEU A 45 5.34 -9.91 -2.82
C LEU A 45 5.83 -11.35 -2.66
N ALA A 46 6.24 -11.72 -1.45
CA ALA A 46 6.77 -13.05 -1.17
C ALA A 46 5.72 -14.15 -1.30
N ASP A 47 4.44 -13.80 -1.11
CA ASP A 47 3.30 -14.73 -1.15
C ASP A 47 2.68 -14.90 -2.55
N VAL A 48 3.10 -14.06 -3.52
CA VAL A 48 2.51 -14.04 -4.87
C VAL A 48 3.49 -14.64 -5.88
N PRO A 49 3.20 -15.82 -6.46
CA PRO A 49 4.07 -16.43 -7.46
C PRO A 49 4.19 -15.57 -8.72
N ALA A 50 5.31 -15.69 -9.43
CA ALA A 50 5.61 -14.91 -10.64
C ALA A 50 4.58 -15.07 -11.77
N ASP A 51 3.94 -16.24 -11.84
CA ASP A 51 2.92 -16.59 -12.85
C ASP A 51 1.50 -16.12 -12.47
N THR A 52 1.34 -15.49 -11.31
CA THR A 52 0.03 -15.01 -10.83
C THR A 52 -0.56 -13.99 -11.80
N ASP A 53 -1.88 -13.99 -11.95
CA ASP A 53 -2.56 -12.99 -12.75
C ASP A 53 -2.23 -11.57 -12.24
N PRO A 54 -1.95 -10.60 -13.13
CA PRO A 54 -1.66 -9.24 -12.71
C PRO A 54 -2.77 -8.61 -11.86
N ALA A 55 -4.04 -8.98 -12.04
CA ALA A 55 -5.15 -8.51 -11.19
C ALA A 55 -5.01 -9.00 -9.75
N GLU A 56 -4.66 -10.26 -9.55
CA GLU A 56 -4.44 -10.86 -8.24
C GLU A 56 -3.22 -10.21 -7.56
N ALA A 57 -2.12 -10.00 -8.29
CA ALA A 57 -0.94 -9.32 -7.76
C ALA A 57 -1.22 -7.86 -7.37
N ARG A 58 -2.04 -7.16 -8.16
CA ARG A 58 -2.54 -5.80 -7.86
C ARG A 58 -3.43 -5.80 -6.61
N ALA A 59 -4.32 -6.77 -6.46
CA ALA A 59 -5.18 -6.90 -5.29
C ALA A 59 -4.38 -7.20 -4.01
N ALA A 60 -3.36 -8.05 -4.12
CA ALA A 60 -2.49 -8.40 -3.01
C ALA A 60 -1.70 -7.20 -2.48
N VAL A 61 -1.06 -6.43 -3.37
CA VAL A 61 -0.32 -5.21 -2.95
C VAL A 61 -1.27 -4.12 -2.46
N ALA A 62 -2.46 -3.98 -3.04
CA ALA A 62 -3.47 -3.03 -2.57
C ALA A 62 -3.91 -3.38 -1.14
N SER A 63 -4.25 -4.65 -0.88
CA SER A 63 -4.64 -5.13 0.46
C SER A 63 -3.53 -4.93 1.49
N MET A 64 -2.27 -5.17 1.11
CA MET A 64 -1.12 -4.91 1.96
C MET A 64 -1.02 -3.41 2.31
N VAL A 65 -1.17 -2.51 1.34
CA VAL A 65 -1.11 -1.07 1.58
C VAL A 65 -2.30 -0.59 2.42
N MET A 66 -3.51 -1.05 2.13
CA MET A 66 -4.70 -0.75 2.94
C MET A 66 -4.52 -1.20 4.39
N GLY A 67 -3.98 -2.40 4.61
CA GLY A 67 -3.67 -2.91 5.95
C GLY A 67 -2.62 -2.06 6.68
N LEU A 68 -1.55 -1.62 5.99
CA LEU A 68 -0.55 -0.72 6.56
C LEU A 68 -1.15 0.64 6.92
N VAL A 69 -2.01 1.21 6.07
CA VAL A 69 -2.65 2.49 6.37
C VAL A 69 -3.60 2.36 7.56
N HIS A 70 -4.38 1.29 7.59
CA HIS A 70 -5.30 1.05 8.68
C HIS A 70 -4.56 0.84 10.02
N ASP A 71 -3.49 0.04 10.05
CA ASP A 71 -2.72 -0.25 11.26
C ASP A 71 -1.93 0.95 11.78
N PHE A 72 -1.29 1.73 10.89
CA PHE A 72 -0.40 2.83 11.29
C PHE A 72 -1.05 4.21 11.31
N HIS A 73 -2.13 4.42 10.57
CA HIS A 73 -2.78 5.73 10.41
C HIS A 73 -4.28 5.70 10.77
N GLU A 74 -4.85 4.53 11.12
CA GLU A 74 -6.27 4.35 11.44
C GLU A 74 -7.20 4.95 10.37
N ALA A 75 -6.73 4.95 9.11
CA ALA A 75 -7.42 5.53 7.97
C ALA A 75 -7.79 4.44 6.96
N ASP A 76 -8.86 4.69 6.23
CA ASP A 76 -9.26 3.88 5.10
C ASP A 76 -8.76 4.53 3.80
N VAL A 77 -8.28 3.74 2.86
CA VAL A 77 -7.76 4.22 1.57
C VAL A 77 -8.31 3.39 0.44
N ASP A 78 -8.63 4.07 -0.65
CA ASP A 78 -8.92 3.46 -1.93
C ASP A 78 -7.68 3.42 -2.80
N VAL A 79 -7.48 2.30 -3.50
CA VAL A 79 -6.35 2.10 -4.41
C VAL A 79 -6.90 2.03 -5.84
N SER A 80 -6.64 3.09 -6.61
CA SER A 80 -7.08 3.20 -8.00
C SER A 80 -5.92 2.92 -8.95
N TRP A 81 -6.03 1.87 -9.77
CA TRP A 81 -5.00 1.47 -10.72
C TRP A 81 -5.13 2.25 -12.04
N ASP A 82 -4.04 2.88 -12.47
CA ASP A 82 -3.91 3.50 -13.79
C ASP A 82 -3.87 2.42 -14.87
N PRO A 83 -4.38 2.68 -16.09
CA PRO A 83 -4.20 1.78 -17.22
C PRO A 83 -2.70 1.46 -17.42
N PRO A 84 -2.34 0.19 -17.68
CA PRO A 84 -0.94 -0.19 -17.85
C PRO A 84 -0.35 0.54 -19.04
N ARG A 85 0.67 1.37 -18.78
CA ARG A 85 1.43 2.05 -19.84
C ARG A 85 2.41 1.10 -20.52
N GLU A 86 2.92 0.12 -19.78
CA GLU A 86 3.89 -0.86 -20.26
C GLU A 86 3.49 -2.26 -19.80
N PRO A 87 3.69 -3.29 -20.63
CA PRO A 87 3.46 -4.67 -20.22
C PRO A 87 4.38 -5.02 -19.05
N GLY A 88 3.81 -5.53 -17.95
CA GLY A 88 4.57 -5.87 -16.75
C GLY A 88 4.79 -4.71 -15.77
N SER A 89 4.25 -3.51 -16.03
CA SER A 89 4.35 -2.36 -15.12
C SER A 89 2.97 -1.72 -14.89
N TRP A 90 2.59 -1.62 -13.63
CA TRP A 90 1.32 -1.00 -13.21
C TRP A 90 1.57 0.05 -12.14
N THR A 91 0.86 1.16 -12.23
CA THR A 91 0.89 2.21 -11.20
C THR A 91 -0.50 2.41 -10.63
N ALA A 92 -0.60 2.56 -9.31
CA ALA A 92 -1.83 2.93 -8.63
C ALA A 92 -1.66 4.25 -7.89
N GLN A 93 -2.75 4.99 -7.77
CA GLN A 93 -2.88 6.12 -6.86
C GLN A 93 -3.63 5.65 -5.61
N VAL A 94 -3.13 6.06 -4.46
CA VAL A 94 -3.76 5.79 -3.17
C VAL A 94 -4.44 7.07 -2.72
N THR A 95 -5.74 6.99 -2.47
CA THR A 95 -6.55 8.13 -2.05
C THR A 95 -7.16 7.79 -0.70
N VAL A 96 -7.11 8.72 0.26
CA VAL A 96 -7.80 8.53 1.54
C VAL A 96 -9.29 8.47 1.29
N ALA A 97 -9.92 7.35 1.65
CA ALA A 97 -11.36 7.26 1.62
C ALA A 97 -11.89 8.24 2.67
N ALA A 98 -12.55 9.30 2.21
CA ALA A 98 -13.23 10.21 3.11
C ALA A 98 -14.27 9.40 3.88
N ILE A 99 -14.17 9.40 5.21
CA ILE A 99 -15.20 8.84 6.07
C ILE A 99 -16.50 9.56 5.68
N PRO A 100 -17.55 8.85 5.19
CA PRO A 100 -18.79 9.53 4.89
C PRO A 100 -19.30 10.19 6.18
N PRO A 101 -19.79 11.43 6.14
CA PRO A 101 -20.37 12.05 7.31
C PRO A 101 -21.53 11.16 7.78
N ILE A 102 -21.41 10.62 8.98
CA ILE A 102 -22.50 9.96 9.69
C ILE A 102 -23.61 11.01 9.84
N ALA A 103 -24.71 10.79 9.12
CA ALA A 103 -25.92 11.59 9.18
C ALA A 103 -26.72 11.32 10.46
#